data_AF-A0A6S6ZC29-F1
#
_entry.id   AF-A0A6S6ZC29-F1
#
_cell.length_a   1.000
_cell.length_b   1.000
_cell.length_c   1.000
_cell.angle_alpha   90.00
_cell.angle_beta   90.00
_cell.angle_gamma   90.00
#
_symmetry.space_group_name_H-M   'P 1'
#
loop_
_entity.id
_entity.type
_entity.pdbx_description
1 polymer ?
#
loop_
_entity_poly.entity_id
_entity_poly.type
_entity_poly.pdbx_seq_one_letter_code
_entity_poly.pdbx_strand_id
1 'polypeptide(L)'
;MKTLTATLLLCAGLTAAATTVQAQQVQSTMPTATYKRDAYGDWRVSYPAPTAKTSAQVSAELAQSKQDGQYTFGQEDYPPAVATNGAMESRAQVEQELQTAEMQGQMASDQESYPPTPMAHSGTSAIQ
;
A
#
# COMPACT_ATOMS: atom_id res chain seq x y z
N MET A 1 -10.19 -50.51 49.15
CA MET A 1 -9.92 -51.73 48.35
C MET A 1 -9.91 -51.33 46.89
N LYS A 2 -8.77 -51.58 46.19
CA LYS A 2 -8.62 -51.87 44.75
C LYS A 2 -9.21 -50.82 43.78
N THR A 3 -8.49 -50.15 42.89
CA THR A 3 -7.19 -50.41 42.27
C THR A 3 -6.79 -49.13 41.51
N LEU A 4 -5.53 -48.74 41.66
CA LEU A 4 -4.89 -47.66 40.92
C LEU A 4 -4.58 -48.16 39.50
N THR A 5 -5.09 -47.48 38.47
CA THR A 5 -4.60 -47.67 37.10
C THR A 5 -3.97 -46.37 36.64
N ALA A 6 -2.64 -46.40 36.63
CA ALA A 6 -1.75 -45.37 36.17
C ALA A 6 -1.91 -45.16 34.66
N THR A 7 -1.91 -43.91 34.22
CA THR A 7 -1.51 -43.53 32.87
C THR A 7 -0.56 -42.35 32.99
N LEU A 8 0.71 -42.69 33.21
CA LEU A 8 1.85 -41.79 33.04
C LEU A 8 1.96 -41.46 31.55
N LEU A 9 1.45 -40.30 31.13
CA LEU A 9 1.85 -39.70 29.87
C LEU A 9 2.92 -38.66 30.16
N LEU A 10 4.14 -39.17 30.06
CA LEU A 10 5.41 -38.47 30.04
C LEU A 10 5.40 -37.43 28.91
N CYS A 11 4.99 -36.19 29.19
CA CYS A 11 5.22 -35.05 28.30
C CYS A 11 6.67 -34.59 28.43
N ALA A 12 7.60 -35.42 27.95
CA ALA A 12 8.96 -35.02 27.68
C ALA A 12 9.09 -34.74 26.18
N GLY A 13 9.53 -33.53 25.84
CA GLY A 13 10.13 -33.24 24.55
C GLY A 13 9.15 -32.81 23.46
N LEU A 14 8.64 -31.58 23.55
CA LEU A 14 8.64 -30.74 22.37
C LEU A 14 9.03 -29.34 22.81
N THR A 15 10.34 -29.08 22.78
CA THR A 15 10.80 -27.71 22.58
C THR A 15 10.22 -27.30 21.25
N ALA A 16 9.07 -26.63 21.31
CA ALA A 16 8.68 -25.73 20.24
C ALA A 16 9.90 -24.85 20.05
N ALA A 17 10.62 -25.05 18.94
CA ALA A 17 11.32 -23.96 18.32
C ALA A 17 10.22 -22.94 18.05
N ALA A 18 9.99 -22.07 19.03
CA ALA A 18 9.24 -20.87 18.85
C ALA A 18 10.03 -20.13 17.78
N THR A 19 9.65 -20.33 16.53
CA THR A 19 9.81 -19.29 15.53
C THR A 19 8.95 -18.16 16.06
N THR A 20 9.57 -17.34 16.91
CA THR A 20 9.06 -16.03 17.23
C THR A 20 9.06 -15.30 15.90
N VAL A 21 7.94 -15.37 15.19
CA VAL A 21 7.60 -14.37 14.18
C VAL A 21 7.40 -13.11 15.01
N GLN A 22 8.50 -12.39 15.22
CA GLN A 22 8.47 -11.05 15.76
C GLN A 22 7.70 -10.23 14.74
N ALA A 23 6.40 -10.01 15.02
CA ALA A 23 5.61 -9.03 14.29
C ALA A 23 6.34 -7.70 14.46
N GLN A 24 7.11 -7.33 13.44
CA GLN A 24 7.79 -6.04 13.37
C GLN A 24 6.68 -5.00 13.35
N GLN A 25 6.45 -4.38 14.49
CA GLN A 25 5.58 -3.23 14.58
C GLN A 25 6.18 -2.16 13.68
N VAL A 26 5.57 -1.95 12.52
CA VAL A 26 5.89 -0.83 11.63
C VAL A 26 5.45 0.44 12.35
N GLN A 27 6.35 0.94 13.19
CA GLN A 27 6.18 2.18 13.93
C GLN A 27 6.35 3.33 12.94
N SER A 28 5.23 3.78 12.36
CA SER A 28 5.17 4.97 11.51
C SER A 28 5.34 6.23 12.36
N THR A 29 6.57 6.56 12.76
CA THR A 29 6.88 7.90 13.28
C THR A 29 6.94 8.85 12.10
N MET A 30 5.86 9.58 11.84
CA MET A 30 5.87 10.62 10.81
C MET A 30 6.91 11.68 11.19
N PRO A 31 7.89 11.97 10.32
CA PRO A 31 8.91 12.97 10.62
C PRO A 31 8.25 14.35 10.72
N THR A 32 8.47 15.06 11.82
CA THR A 32 7.97 16.43 11.99
C THR A 32 8.68 17.35 11.01
N ALA A 33 7.92 17.96 10.10
CA ALA A 33 8.44 18.93 9.15
C ALA A 33 8.84 20.23 9.85
N THR A 34 9.99 20.79 9.47
CA THR A 34 10.44 22.11 9.93
C THR A 34 10.18 23.14 8.84
N TYR A 35 9.44 24.20 9.19
CA TYR A 35 9.08 25.29 8.29
C TYR A 35 9.90 26.54 8.60
N LYS A 36 10.56 27.11 7.59
CA LYS A 36 11.40 28.30 7.74
C LYS A 36 11.14 29.25 6.58
N ARG A 37 11.02 30.55 6.86
CA ARG A 37 11.03 31.58 5.83
C ARG A 37 12.47 31.98 5.54
N ASP A 38 12.87 32.00 4.28
CA ASP A 38 14.22 32.42 3.90
C ASP A 38 14.36 33.95 3.81
N ALA A 39 15.57 34.42 3.45
CA ALA A 39 15.88 35.85 3.37
C ALA A 39 15.11 36.58 2.25
N TYR A 40 14.56 35.86 1.28
CA TYR A 40 13.75 36.40 0.18
C TYR A 40 12.25 36.25 0.44
N GLY A 41 11.86 35.67 1.57
CA GLY A 41 10.47 35.49 1.97
C GLY A 41 9.84 34.16 1.51
N ASP A 42 10.59 33.28 0.86
CA ASP A 42 10.12 31.95 0.41
C ASP A 42 10.03 30.97 1.57
N TRP A 43 9.02 30.10 1.53
CA TRP A 43 8.82 29.06 2.54
C TRP A 43 9.61 27.81 2.19
N ARG A 44 10.58 27.47 3.04
CA ARG A 44 11.36 26.24 2.94
C ARG A 44 10.82 25.22 3.94
N VAL A 45 10.57 24.00 3.46
CA VAL A 45 10.21 22.84 4.29
C VAL A 45 11.40 21.89 4.33
N SER A 46 11.79 21.46 5.52
CA SER A 46 12.85 20.48 5.73
C SER A 46 12.32 19.30 6.52
N TYR A 47 12.63 18.09 6.06
CA TYR A 47 12.31 16.84 6.73
C TYR A 47 13.60 16.24 7.31
N PRO A 48 13.58 15.74 8.55
CA PRO A 48 14.70 14.96 9.05
C PRO A 48 14.88 13.72 8.18
N ALA A 49 16.13 13.38 7.87
CA ALA A 49 16.45 12.16 7.14
C ALA A 49 16.00 10.94 7.96
N PRO A 50 15.35 9.93 7.33
CA PRO A 50 15.04 8.69 8.01
C PRO A 50 16.33 7.94 8.36
N THR A 51 16.26 7.08 9.38
CA THR A 51 17.34 6.14 9.68
C THR A 51 17.60 5.24 8.47
N ALA A 52 18.83 5.21 7.99
CA ALA A 52 19.21 4.39 6.86
C ALA A 52 19.08 2.89 7.21
N LYS A 53 18.47 2.12 6.31
CA LYS A 53 18.39 0.66 6.43
C LYS A 53 19.76 0.04 6.15
N THR A 54 20.08 -1.03 6.88
CA THR A 54 21.27 -1.84 6.58
C THR A 54 21.01 -2.69 5.33
N SER A 55 22.09 -3.11 4.65
CA SER A 55 21.99 -4.00 3.49
C SER A 55 21.26 -5.32 3.82
N ALA A 56 21.45 -5.84 5.04
CA ALA A 56 20.77 -7.04 5.53
C ALA A 56 19.26 -6.83 5.72
N GLN A 57 18.83 -5.65 6.17
CA GLN A 57 17.41 -5.32 6.27
C GLN A 57 16.77 -5.21 4.89
N VAL A 58 17.45 -4.53 3.96
CA VAL A 58 16.96 -4.39 2.59
C VAL A 58 16.83 -5.74 1.90
N SER A 59 17.80 -6.65 2.06
CA SER A 59 17.72 -7.99 1.46
C SER A 59 16.61 -8.85 2.05
N ALA A 60 16.36 -8.75 3.37
CA ALA A 60 15.26 -9.44 4.03
C ALA A 60 13.89 -8.95 3.54
N GLU A 61 13.67 -7.64 3.47
CA GLU A 61 12.43 -7.04 2.95
C GLU A 61 12.19 -7.41 1.48
N LEU A 62 13.25 -7.45 0.68
CA LEU A 62 13.15 -7.82 -0.73
C LEU A 62 12.83 -9.31 -0.90
N ALA A 63 13.39 -10.18 -0.05
CA ALA A 63 13.02 -11.60 -0.03
C ALA A 63 11.55 -11.80 0.38
N GLN A 64 11.09 -11.09 1.41
CA GLN A 64 9.70 -11.11 1.85
C GLN A 64 8.75 -10.62 0.74
N SER A 65 9.07 -9.49 0.10
CA SER A 65 8.24 -8.92 -0.98
C SER A 65 8.09 -9.85 -2.18
N LYS A 66 9.11 -10.68 -2.45
CA LYS A 66 9.04 -11.75 -3.46
C LYS A 66 8.12 -12.89 -3.05
N GLN A 67 8.11 -13.28 -1.79
CA GLN A 67 7.21 -14.32 -1.27
C GLN A 67 5.76 -13.83 -1.27
N ASP A 68 5.54 -12.57 -0.88
CA ASP A 68 4.21 -11.95 -0.81
C ASP A 68 3.65 -11.59 -2.19
N GLY A 69 4.41 -11.80 -3.27
CA GLY A 69 4.00 -11.48 -4.64
C GLY A 69 3.92 -9.98 -4.95
N GLN A 70 4.30 -9.12 -4.01
CA GLN A 70 4.30 -7.65 -4.15
C GLN A 70 5.40 -7.15 -5.09
N TYR A 71 6.44 -7.96 -5.31
CA TYR A 71 7.52 -7.65 -6.25
C TYR A 71 7.90 -8.88 -7.07
N THR A 72 7.67 -8.80 -8.39
CA THR A 72 8.07 -9.83 -9.36
C THR A 72 9.13 -9.28 -10.31
N PHE A 73 10.07 -10.13 -10.73
CA PHE A 73 11.15 -9.77 -11.64
C PHE A 73 10.88 -10.43 -13.00
N GLY A 74 10.92 -9.67 -14.10
CA GLY A 74 10.85 -10.24 -15.45
C GLY A 74 9.48 -10.31 -16.12
N GLN A 75 8.46 -9.59 -15.64
CA GLN A 75 7.25 -9.38 -16.43
C GLN A 75 7.49 -8.21 -17.40
N GLU A 76 7.95 -8.52 -18.62
CA GLU A 76 7.96 -7.57 -19.74
C GLU A 76 6.53 -7.12 -20.13
N ASP A 77 5.51 -7.86 -19.66
CA ASP A 77 4.12 -7.42 -19.70
C ASP A 77 3.83 -6.43 -18.58
N TYR A 78 3.78 -5.15 -18.95
CA TYR A 78 3.21 -4.09 -18.13
C TYR A 78 1.71 -3.95 -18.43
N PRO A 79 0.84 -3.90 -17.40
CA PRO A 79 1.15 -3.88 -15.96
C PRO A 79 1.46 -5.26 -15.37
N PRO A 80 2.17 -5.34 -14.23
CA PRO A 80 2.41 -6.60 -13.55
C PRO A 80 1.08 -7.29 -13.24
N ALA A 81 1.05 -8.62 -13.40
CA ALA A 81 -0.11 -9.42 -13.04
C ALA A 81 -0.42 -9.22 -11.55
N VAL A 82 -1.44 -8.42 -11.27
CA VAL A 82 -1.99 -8.25 -9.92
C VAL A 82 -2.54 -9.59 -9.47
N ALA A 83 -2.19 -10.04 -8.27
CA ALA A 83 -2.84 -11.18 -7.64
C ALA A 83 -4.33 -10.85 -7.49
N THR A 84 -5.17 -11.38 -8.36
CA THR A 84 -6.63 -11.20 -8.31
C THR A 84 -7.15 -11.93 -7.08
N ASN A 85 -7.31 -11.20 -5.98
CA ASN A 85 -7.82 -11.73 -4.70
C ASN A 85 -9.35 -11.94 -4.70
N GLY A 86 -9.97 -12.11 -5.87
CA GLY A 86 -11.41 -12.25 -6.03
C GLY A 86 -11.82 -12.31 -7.49
N ALA A 87 -13.06 -12.73 -7.75
CA ALA A 87 -13.66 -12.62 -9.07
C ALA A 87 -13.79 -11.13 -9.43
N MET A 88 -13.21 -10.73 -10.56
CA MET A 88 -13.43 -9.42 -11.14
C MET A 88 -14.88 -9.34 -11.66
N GLU A 89 -15.51 -8.18 -11.53
CA GLU A 89 -16.86 -7.98 -12.05
C GLU A 89 -16.88 -8.14 -13.57
N SER A 90 -17.87 -8.87 -14.07
CA SER A 90 -18.08 -9.00 -15.51
C SER A 90 -18.59 -7.69 -16.07
N ARG A 91 -18.28 -7.39 -17.34
CA ARG A 91 -18.88 -6.27 -18.09
C ARG A 91 -20.41 -6.29 -18.00
N ALA A 92 -21.02 -7.47 -18.03
CA ALA A 92 -22.48 -7.62 -17.89
C ALA A 92 -22.99 -7.20 -16.49
N GLN A 93 -22.18 -7.41 -15.46
CA GLN A 93 -22.50 -7.07 -14.08
C GLN A 93 -22.45 -5.55 -13.88
N VAL A 94 -21.40 -4.91 -14.42
CA VAL A 94 -21.26 -3.45 -14.45
C VAL A 94 -22.42 -2.79 -15.20
N GLU A 95 -22.83 -3.33 -16.35
CA GLU A 95 -23.98 -2.82 -17.12
C GLU A 95 -25.29 -2.90 -16.32
N GLN A 96 -25.49 -3.98 -15.57
CA GLN A 96 -26.68 -4.16 -14.73
C GLN A 96 -26.70 -3.20 -13.53
N GLU A 97 -25.55 -2.96 -12.90
CA GLU A 97 -25.41 -2.00 -11.81
C GLU A 97 -25.63 -0.57 -12.29
N LEU A 98 -25.14 -0.22 -13.49
CA LEU A 98 -25.36 1.09 -14.09
C LEU A 98 -26.86 1.35 -14.35
N GLN A 99 -27.56 0.40 -14.96
CA GLN A 99 -29.02 0.49 -15.16
C GLN A 99 -29.76 0.63 -13.82
N THR A 100 -29.28 -0.08 -12.80
CA THR A 100 -29.85 -0.01 -11.45
C THR A 100 -29.64 1.37 -10.83
N ALA A 101 -28.45 1.96 -10.97
CA ALA A 101 -28.13 3.31 -10.51
C ALA A 101 -28.93 4.39 -11.26
N GLU A 102 -29.13 4.22 -12.57
CA GLU A 102 -29.98 5.08 -13.40
C GLU A 102 -31.44 5.07 -12.92
N MET A 103 -32.02 3.88 -12.69
CA MET A 103 -33.38 3.75 -12.16
C MET A 103 -33.52 4.34 -10.76
N GLN A 104 -32.47 4.25 -9.94
CA GLN A 104 -32.44 4.81 -8.59
C GLN A 104 -32.13 6.31 -8.56
N GLY A 105 -31.90 6.96 -9.72
CA GLY A 105 -31.59 8.38 -9.82
C GLY A 105 -30.25 8.76 -9.18
N GLN A 106 -29.31 7.82 -9.06
CA GLN A 106 -27.99 8.02 -8.45
C GLN A 106 -26.92 8.51 -9.44
N MET A 107 -27.28 8.67 -10.71
CA MET A 107 -26.36 9.14 -11.75
C MET A 107 -26.21 10.67 -11.68
N ALA A 108 -25.06 11.15 -11.22
CA ALA A 108 -24.70 12.56 -11.32
C ALA A 108 -24.29 12.87 -12.78
N SER A 109 -25.17 13.55 -13.51
CA SER A 109 -24.92 14.04 -14.87
C SER A 109 -24.34 15.46 -14.83
N ASP A 110 -23.19 15.62 -14.18
CA ASP A 110 -22.46 16.87 -14.28
C ASP A 110 -21.68 16.88 -15.61
N GLN A 111 -22.24 17.64 -16.55
CA GLN A 111 -21.76 17.88 -17.92
C GLN A 111 -20.44 18.68 -17.94
N GLU A 112 -19.47 18.34 -17.11
CA GLU A 112 -18.14 18.92 -17.19
C GLU A 112 -17.47 18.42 -18.46
N SER A 113 -17.30 19.34 -19.43
CA SER A 113 -16.61 19.08 -20.68
C SER A 113 -15.20 18.55 -20.38
N TYR A 114 -14.98 17.26 -20.65
CA TYR A 114 -13.66 16.63 -20.58
C TYR A 114 -13.12 16.39 -21.99
N PRO A 115 -11.85 16.74 -22.26
CA PRO A 115 -10.86 17.31 -21.35
C PRO A 115 -11.09 18.82 -21.09
N PRO A 116 -10.61 19.35 -19.96
CA PRO A 116 -10.66 20.79 -19.71
C PRO A 116 -9.94 21.54 -20.83
N THR A 117 -10.53 22.64 -21.31
CA THR A 117 -9.83 23.54 -22.25
C THR A 117 -8.55 24.04 -21.58
N PRO A 118 -7.36 23.80 -22.15
CA PRO A 118 -6.13 24.29 -21.56
C PRO A 118 -6.18 25.82 -21.50
N MET A 119 -6.17 26.38 -20.29
CA MET A 119 -5.98 27.81 -20.12
C MET A 119 -4.63 28.18 -20.72
N ALA A 120 -4.63 29.01 -21.75
CA ALA A 120 -3.41 29.55 -22.31
C ALA A 120 -2.67 30.32 -21.22
N HIS A 121 -1.55 29.79 -20.74
CA HIS A 121 -0.62 30.52 -19.90
C HIS A 121 -0.02 31.64 -20.77
N SER A 122 -0.64 32.81 -20.75
CA SER A 122 -0.10 34.03 -21.35
C SER A 122 1.07 34.51 -20.49
N GLY A 123 2.27 34.04 -20.84
CA GLY A 123 3.53 34.43 -20.19
C GLY A 123 4.59 34.91 -21.18
N THR A 124 4.22 35.24 -22.42
CA THR A 124 5.17 35.79 -23.39
C THR A 124 5.18 37.32 -23.34
N SER A 125 6.34 37.83 -22.98
CA SER A 125 6.99 38.97 -23.63
C SER A 125 6.21 40.28 -23.68
N ALA A 126 6.44 41.14 -22.69
CA ALA A 126 6.71 42.56 -22.90
C ALA A 126 6.87 43.28 -21.55
N ILE A 127 8.09 43.41 -21.06
CA ILE A 127 8.50 44.68 -20.45
C ILE A 127 9.83 45.04 -21.11
N GLN A 128 9.72 46.10 -21.90
CA GLN A 128 10.73 46.79 -22.69
C GLN A 128 11.51 47.76 -21.81
#